data_AF-A0AA43V2U8-F1
#
_entry.id   AF-A0AA43V2U8-F1
#
_cell.length_a   1.000
_cell.length_b   1.000
_cell.length_c   1.000
_cell.angle_alpha   90.00
_cell.angle_beta   90.00
_cell.angle_gamma   90.00
#
_symmetry.space_group_name_H-M   'P 1'
#
loop_
_entity.id
_entity.type
_entity.pdbx_description
1 polymer ?
#
loop_
_entity_poly.entity_id
_entity_poly.type
_entity_poly.pdbx_seq_one_letter_code
_entity_poly.pdbx_strand_id
1 'polypeptide(L)'
;KRQGGYGRGRRMQIEKDTVEIVSGVRNGYTLGSPITMVVTNDDFTHWRKIMGAAPISDEERENMKRTITKPRPGHADLVGGMKYNHRDLRNVLERSSARETAARVAVGALCKVLLEQLDIEIYSRVVEIGGIKDKDFYDSETFKANLDRNDVRVIDDGIAQARRDKIDEAKNDGDSIGGVV
;
A
#
# COMPACT_ATOMS: atom_id res chain seq x y z
N LYS A 1 0.17 -6.69 8.36
CA LYS A 1 1.22 -5.63 8.45
C LYS A 1 0.96 -4.43 7.52
N ARG A 2 0.77 -4.58 6.20
CA ARG A 2 0.64 -3.43 5.26
C ARG A 2 -0.43 -2.38 5.63
N GLN A 3 -1.57 -2.83 6.16
CA GLN A 3 -2.72 -1.97 6.49
C GLN A 3 -2.55 -1.16 7.78
N GLY A 4 -1.59 -1.52 8.64
CA GLY A 4 -1.31 -0.82 9.90
C GLY A 4 -0.41 0.41 9.71
N GLY A 5 -0.24 1.14 10.80
CA GLY A 5 0.55 2.38 10.85
C GLY A 5 -0.30 3.56 11.29
N TYR A 6 0.17 4.36 12.23
CA TYR A 6 -0.50 5.60 12.64
C TYR A 6 -0.62 6.56 11.45
N GLY A 7 -1.73 7.29 11.37
CA GLY A 7 -2.01 8.22 10.26
C GLY A 7 -2.48 7.58 8.94
N ARG A 8 -2.62 6.24 8.86
CA ARG A 8 -3.18 5.60 7.66
C ARG A 8 -4.61 6.07 7.39
N GLY A 9 -4.91 6.31 6.12
CA GLY A 9 -6.22 6.82 5.70
C GLY A 9 -7.37 5.83 5.91
N ARG A 10 -8.59 6.38 5.91
CA ARG A 10 -9.86 5.66 6.15
C ARG A 10 -10.07 4.41 5.30
N ARG A 11 -9.49 4.34 4.09
CA ARG A 11 -9.60 3.15 3.23
C ARG A 11 -9.05 1.88 3.89
N MET A 12 -8.03 1.98 4.73
CA MET A 12 -7.50 0.82 5.47
C MET A 12 -8.43 0.35 6.60
N GLN A 13 -9.44 1.13 6.98
CA GLN A 13 -10.49 0.73 7.92
C GLN A 13 -11.64 -0.03 7.24
N ILE A 14 -11.75 0.10 5.91
CA ILE A 14 -12.81 -0.53 5.11
C ILE A 14 -12.34 -1.87 4.56
N GLU A 15 -11.16 -1.90 3.94
CA GLU A 15 -10.62 -3.07 3.24
C GLU A 15 -10.09 -4.11 4.24
N LYS A 16 -10.38 -5.39 4.03
CA LYS A 16 -9.71 -6.50 4.74
C LYS A 16 -8.94 -7.34 3.74
N ASP A 17 -7.68 -6.99 3.54
CA ASP A 17 -6.84 -7.66 2.54
C ASP A 17 -6.61 -9.13 2.91
N THR A 18 -7.34 -10.02 2.26
CA THR A 18 -7.11 -11.46 2.28
C THR A 18 -6.57 -11.91 0.93
N VAL A 19 -5.65 -12.88 0.96
CA VAL A 19 -5.10 -13.49 -0.24
C VAL A 19 -5.76 -14.84 -0.43
N GLU A 20 -6.34 -15.05 -1.61
CA GLU A 20 -6.77 -16.36 -2.08
C GLU A 20 -5.68 -16.93 -3.02
N ILE A 21 -5.22 -18.16 -2.74
CA ILE A 21 -4.28 -18.87 -3.61
C ILE A 21 -5.09 -19.79 -4.52
N VAL A 22 -5.05 -19.54 -5.83
CA VAL A 22 -5.87 -20.26 -6.82
C VAL A 22 -5.08 -21.23 -7.69
N SER A 23 -3.73 -21.23 -7.60
CA SER A 23 -2.87 -22.19 -8.30
C SER A 23 -1.52 -22.38 -7.60
N GLY A 24 -0.79 -23.44 -7.99
CA GLY A 24 0.63 -23.62 -7.65
C GLY A 24 0.94 -24.07 -6.22
N VAL A 25 -0.08 -24.25 -5.38
CA VAL A 25 0.05 -24.73 -3.98
C VAL A 25 -0.92 -25.88 -3.74
N ARG A 26 -0.45 -26.96 -3.10
CA ARG A 26 -1.26 -28.10 -2.67
C ARG A 26 -0.76 -28.61 -1.33
N ASN A 27 -1.68 -28.84 -0.39
CA ASN A 27 -1.37 -29.34 0.96
C ASN A 27 -0.31 -28.52 1.70
N GLY A 28 -0.26 -27.21 1.49
CA GLY A 28 0.72 -26.31 2.12
C GLY A 28 2.08 -26.26 1.42
N TYR A 29 2.29 -27.01 0.34
CA TYR A 29 3.55 -27.03 -0.40
C TYR A 29 3.39 -26.40 -1.78
N THR A 30 4.43 -25.72 -2.24
CA THR A 30 4.51 -25.21 -3.61
C THR A 30 4.74 -26.38 -4.58
N LEU A 31 4.14 -26.30 -5.77
CA LEU A 31 4.20 -27.36 -6.78
C LEU A 31 5.29 -27.16 -7.83
N GLY A 32 6.04 -26.05 -7.77
CA GLY A 32 6.96 -25.60 -8.83
C GLY A 32 6.27 -25.00 -10.06
N SER A 33 4.96 -25.18 -10.21
CA SER A 33 4.14 -24.49 -11.22
C SER A 33 3.80 -23.05 -10.78
N PRO A 34 3.30 -22.19 -11.70
CA PRO A 34 2.95 -20.82 -11.36
C PRO A 34 1.95 -20.72 -10.19
N ILE A 35 2.29 -19.89 -9.21
CA ILE A 35 1.43 -19.57 -8.06
C ILE A 35 0.65 -18.29 -8.37
N THR A 36 -0.68 -18.40 -8.34
CA THR A 36 -1.57 -17.26 -8.55
C THR A 36 -2.21 -16.87 -7.23
N MET A 37 -2.09 -15.59 -6.88
CA MET A 37 -2.64 -14.99 -5.66
C MET A 37 -3.62 -13.88 -6.05
N VAL A 38 -4.82 -13.95 -5.49
CA VAL A 38 -5.89 -12.96 -5.70
C VAL A 38 -6.11 -12.20 -4.41
N VAL A 39 -6.09 -10.86 -4.48
CA VAL A 39 -6.49 -9.98 -3.37
C VAL A 39 -7.75 -9.25 -3.80
N THR A 40 -8.85 -9.55 -3.12
CA THR A 40 -10.16 -8.97 -3.43
C THR A 40 -10.20 -7.49 -3.00
N ASN A 41 -10.87 -6.67 -3.81
CA ASN A 41 -11.17 -5.28 -3.50
C ASN A 41 -12.61 -5.19 -3.00
N ASP A 42 -12.81 -5.11 -1.68
CA ASP A 42 -14.13 -5.10 -1.07
C ASP A 42 -14.95 -3.86 -1.46
N ASP A 43 -14.26 -2.74 -1.67
CA ASP A 43 -14.88 -1.48 -2.07
C ASP A 43 -15.41 -1.52 -3.51
N PHE A 44 -15.03 -2.51 -4.33
CA PHE A 44 -15.45 -2.61 -5.73
C PHE A 44 -16.98 -2.60 -5.91
N THR A 45 -17.74 -3.05 -4.91
CA THR A 45 -19.21 -2.94 -4.87
C THR A 45 -19.71 -1.52 -5.15
N HIS A 46 -19.03 -0.49 -4.64
CA HIS A 46 -19.34 0.94 -4.87
C HIS A 46 -18.80 1.48 -6.19
N TRP A 47 -17.96 0.71 -6.90
CA TRP A 47 -17.27 1.11 -8.13
C TRP A 47 -17.76 0.37 -9.37
N ARG A 48 -18.66 -0.61 -9.26
CA ARG A 48 -19.09 -1.48 -10.38
C ARG A 48 -19.50 -0.71 -11.65
N LYS A 49 -20.25 0.38 -11.52
CA LYS A 49 -20.69 1.18 -12.69
C LYS A 49 -19.54 1.96 -13.34
N ILE A 50 -18.55 2.38 -12.54
CA ILE A 50 -17.44 3.24 -12.99
C ILE A 50 -16.27 2.39 -13.52
N MET A 51 -16.01 1.26 -12.88
CA MET A 51 -14.86 0.38 -13.12
C MET A 51 -15.26 -0.99 -13.70
N GLY A 52 -16.51 -1.13 -14.14
CA GLY A 52 -17.00 -2.35 -14.77
C GLY A 52 -16.24 -2.65 -16.05
N ALA A 53 -15.99 -3.93 -16.32
CA ALA A 53 -15.24 -4.37 -17.50
C ALA A 53 -16.08 -4.35 -18.80
N ALA A 54 -17.41 -4.38 -18.68
CA ALA A 54 -18.29 -4.35 -19.83
C ALA A 54 -18.33 -2.95 -20.48
N PRO A 55 -18.50 -2.86 -21.80
CA PRO A 55 -18.79 -1.59 -22.46
C PRO A 55 -20.03 -0.93 -21.87
N ILE A 56 -20.00 0.39 -21.79
CA ILE A 56 -21.13 1.24 -21.36
C ILE A 56 -21.71 1.98 -22.56
N SER A 57 -22.96 2.43 -22.46
CA SER A 57 -23.56 3.28 -23.50
C SER A 57 -22.91 4.68 -23.54
N ASP A 58 -23.12 5.41 -24.64
CA ASP A 58 -22.66 6.80 -24.74
C ASP A 58 -23.33 7.71 -23.70
N GLU A 59 -24.63 7.49 -23.43
CA GLU A 59 -25.36 8.19 -22.37
C GLU A 59 -24.73 7.96 -20.98
N GLU A 60 -24.32 6.71 -20.69
CA GLU A 60 -23.65 6.39 -19.43
C GLU A 60 -22.26 7.02 -19.33
N ARG A 61 -21.56 7.13 -20.46
CA ARG A 61 -20.25 7.78 -20.56
C ARG A 61 -20.37 9.28 -20.30
N GLU A 62 -21.34 9.95 -20.91
CA GLU A 62 -21.58 11.39 -20.71
C GLU A 62 -21.98 11.71 -19.27
N ASN A 63 -22.75 10.83 -18.64
CA ASN A 63 -23.18 10.96 -17.24
C ASN A 63 -22.21 10.34 -16.23
N MET A 64 -20.99 9.97 -16.65
CA MET A 64 -20.04 9.28 -15.79
C MET A 64 -19.56 10.19 -14.65
N LYS A 65 -19.83 9.76 -13.42
CA LYS A 65 -19.35 10.44 -12.21
C LYS A 65 -17.91 10.06 -11.91
N ARG A 66 -17.22 10.92 -11.15
CA ARG A 66 -15.84 10.73 -10.68
C ARG A 66 -14.77 10.70 -11.79
N THR A 67 -15.05 11.28 -12.95
CA THR A 67 -14.01 11.58 -13.95
C THR A 67 -12.96 12.53 -13.37
N ILE A 68 -11.70 12.35 -13.72
CA ILE A 68 -10.59 13.20 -13.25
C ILE A 68 -9.98 13.88 -14.46
N THR A 69 -10.05 15.21 -14.49
CA THR A 69 -9.47 16.02 -15.58
C THR A 69 -8.34 16.93 -15.10
N LYS A 70 -8.21 17.10 -13.78
CA LYS A 70 -7.18 17.94 -13.15
C LYS A 70 -6.10 17.02 -12.57
N PRO A 71 -4.89 16.98 -13.16
CA PRO A 71 -3.82 16.13 -12.67
C PRO A 71 -3.30 16.64 -11.32
N ARG A 72 -2.94 15.71 -10.41
CA ARG A 72 -2.33 16.06 -9.14
C ARG A 72 -0.82 16.20 -9.29
N PRO A 73 -0.20 17.28 -8.78
CA PRO A 73 1.26 17.38 -8.71
C PRO A 73 1.88 16.19 -7.98
N GLY A 74 3.02 15.70 -8.47
CA GLY A 74 3.72 14.54 -7.91
C GLY A 74 3.12 13.16 -8.23
N HIS A 75 1.95 13.12 -8.89
CA HIS A 75 1.31 11.87 -9.32
C HIS A 75 1.49 11.59 -10.82
N ALA A 76 1.22 10.35 -11.22
CA ALA A 76 1.33 9.90 -12.60
C ALA A 76 0.26 10.48 -13.54
N ASP A 77 -0.76 11.16 -13.02
CA ASP A 77 -1.98 11.54 -13.72
C ASP A 77 -1.72 12.24 -15.07
N LEU A 78 -0.94 13.33 -15.09
CA LEU A 78 -0.68 14.12 -16.31
C LEU A 78 0.11 13.32 -17.34
N VAL A 79 1.26 12.77 -16.93
CA VAL A 79 2.18 12.06 -17.84
C VAL A 79 1.52 10.81 -18.40
N GLY A 80 0.79 10.06 -17.56
CA GLY A 80 0.00 8.91 -18.01
C GLY A 80 -1.12 9.30 -18.96
N GLY A 81 -1.83 10.40 -18.67
CA GLY A 81 -2.89 10.92 -19.54
C GLY A 81 -2.36 11.30 -20.91
N MET A 82 -1.22 12.00 -20.97
CA MET A 82 -0.53 12.34 -22.22
C MET A 82 -0.06 11.08 -22.97
N LYS A 83 0.60 10.14 -22.27
CA LYS A 83 1.18 8.92 -22.86
C LYS A 83 0.11 8.04 -23.53
N TYR A 84 -1.04 7.88 -22.90
CA TYR A 84 -2.13 7.02 -23.37
C TYR A 84 -3.28 7.78 -24.03
N ASN A 85 -3.12 9.09 -24.24
CA ASN A 85 -4.14 9.98 -24.79
C ASN A 85 -5.49 9.88 -24.04
N HIS A 86 -5.45 9.85 -22.71
CA HIS A 86 -6.65 9.80 -21.87
C HIS A 86 -7.11 11.21 -21.49
N ARG A 87 -8.42 11.46 -21.64
CA ARG A 87 -9.09 12.67 -21.15
C ARG A 87 -9.61 12.51 -19.72
N ASP A 88 -10.03 11.30 -19.36
CA ASP A 88 -10.25 10.91 -17.98
C ASP A 88 -8.99 10.24 -17.41
N LEU A 89 -8.36 10.93 -16.46
CA LEU A 89 -7.15 10.51 -15.79
C LEU A 89 -7.40 9.39 -14.77
N ARG A 90 -8.66 9.01 -14.50
CA ARG A 90 -9.00 7.86 -13.64
C ARG A 90 -8.29 6.58 -14.10
N ASN A 91 -8.23 6.34 -15.41
CA ASN A 91 -7.56 5.18 -15.99
C ASN A 91 -6.08 5.08 -15.55
N VAL A 92 -5.41 6.21 -15.37
CA VAL A 92 -4.03 6.29 -14.88
C VAL A 92 -4.00 6.14 -13.35
N LEU A 93 -4.89 6.86 -12.66
CA LEU A 93 -4.95 6.87 -11.20
C LEU A 93 -5.11 5.46 -10.63
N GLU A 94 -6.03 4.67 -11.19
CA GLU A 94 -6.38 3.36 -10.62
C GLU A 94 -5.22 2.36 -10.67
N ARG A 95 -4.37 2.43 -11.71
CA ARG A 95 -3.20 1.54 -11.81
C ARG A 95 -1.94 2.10 -11.14
N SER A 96 -1.78 3.42 -11.11
CA SER A 96 -0.66 4.09 -10.44
C SER A 96 -0.77 4.12 -8.92
N SER A 97 -1.95 3.82 -8.38
CA SER A 97 -2.24 3.82 -6.94
C SER A 97 -1.37 2.84 -6.16
N ALA A 98 -0.95 3.27 -4.96
CA ALA A 98 -0.24 2.42 -4.00
C ALA A 98 -1.07 1.19 -3.54
N ARG A 99 -2.35 1.07 -3.90
CA ARG A 99 -3.14 -0.16 -3.69
C ARG A 99 -2.45 -1.39 -4.29
N GLU A 100 -1.77 -1.23 -5.41
CA GLU A 100 -1.03 -2.30 -6.09
C GLU A 100 0.05 -2.95 -5.21
N THR A 101 0.60 -2.21 -4.23
CA THR A 101 1.56 -2.76 -3.26
C THR A 101 1.00 -3.92 -2.44
N ALA A 102 -0.32 -4.10 -2.34
CA ALA A 102 -0.92 -5.29 -1.73
C ALA A 102 -0.50 -6.58 -2.46
N ALA A 103 -0.52 -6.57 -3.80
CA ALA A 103 -0.06 -7.71 -4.60
C ALA A 103 1.44 -7.95 -4.42
N ARG A 104 2.24 -6.87 -4.37
CA ARG A 104 3.69 -6.99 -4.12
C ARG A 104 4.00 -7.56 -2.74
N VAL A 105 3.24 -7.17 -1.71
CA VAL A 105 3.41 -7.72 -0.35
C VAL A 105 3.03 -9.20 -0.32
N ALA A 106 1.99 -9.63 -1.05
CA ALA A 106 1.64 -11.05 -1.17
C ALA A 106 2.78 -11.87 -1.81
N VAL A 107 3.35 -11.37 -2.92
CA VAL A 107 4.55 -11.98 -3.54
C VAL A 107 5.75 -11.96 -2.60
N GLY A 108 5.98 -10.84 -1.90
CA GLY A 108 7.06 -10.71 -0.93
C GLY A 108 6.93 -11.69 0.24
N ALA A 109 5.70 -11.99 0.68
CA ALA A 109 5.45 -13.01 1.71
C ALA A 109 5.83 -14.42 1.22
N LEU A 110 5.53 -14.76 -0.04
CA LEU A 110 5.99 -16.01 -0.65
C LEU A 110 7.53 -16.07 -0.72
N CYS A 111 8.18 -14.97 -1.13
CA CYS A 111 9.64 -14.91 -1.14
C CYS A 111 10.25 -15.07 0.26
N LYS A 112 9.60 -14.54 1.31
CA LYS A 112 10.05 -14.73 2.69
C LYS A 112 10.06 -16.19 3.12
N VAL A 113 9.01 -16.95 2.77
CA VAL A 113 8.96 -18.39 3.06
C VAL A 113 10.14 -19.14 2.43
N LEU A 114 10.54 -18.76 1.20
CA LEU A 114 11.72 -19.33 0.55
C LEU A 114 13.02 -18.96 1.29
N LEU A 115 13.18 -17.68 1.65
CA LEU A 115 14.36 -17.19 2.34
C LEU A 115 14.53 -17.81 3.74
N GLU A 116 13.42 -18.09 4.42
CA GLU A 116 13.41 -18.80 5.70
C GLU A 116 14.01 -20.21 5.57
N GLN A 117 13.92 -20.86 4.40
CA GLN A 117 14.59 -22.16 4.16
C GLN A 117 16.13 -22.05 4.07
N LEU A 118 16.65 -20.82 4.00
CA LEU A 118 18.08 -20.51 3.92
C LEU A 118 18.55 -19.76 5.19
N ASP A 119 17.75 -19.75 6.25
CA ASP A 119 18.00 -19.00 7.49
C ASP A 119 18.17 -17.48 7.25
N ILE A 120 17.52 -16.95 6.20
CA ILE A 120 17.54 -15.52 5.86
C ILE A 120 16.24 -14.86 6.32
N GLU A 121 16.39 -13.86 7.19
CA GLU A 121 15.26 -13.05 7.67
C GLU A 121 15.34 -11.62 7.14
N ILE A 122 14.18 -11.06 6.77
CA ILE A 122 14.08 -9.68 6.27
C ILE A 122 13.16 -8.86 7.16
N TYR A 123 13.65 -7.67 7.53
CA TYR A 123 12.95 -6.73 8.39
C TYR A 123 13.12 -5.29 7.89
N SER A 124 12.29 -4.39 8.42
CA SER A 124 12.34 -2.95 8.11
C SER A 124 11.91 -2.16 9.35
N ARG A 125 12.47 -0.97 9.54
CA ARG A 125 11.99 0.01 10.53
C ARG A 125 11.71 1.35 9.86
N VAL A 126 11.21 2.32 10.60
CA VAL A 126 11.13 3.70 10.13
C VAL A 126 12.25 4.50 10.80
N VAL A 127 13.17 5.05 10.03
CA VAL A 127 14.29 5.84 10.56
C VAL A 127 13.97 7.34 10.64
N GLU A 128 12.96 7.81 9.90
CA GLU A 128 12.52 9.22 9.97
C GLU A 128 11.04 9.37 9.61
N ILE A 129 10.32 10.25 10.33
CA ILE A 129 9.01 10.76 9.92
C ILE A 129 9.00 12.28 10.13
N GLY A 130 8.68 13.05 9.10
CA GLY A 130 8.50 14.50 9.20
C GLY A 130 9.67 15.25 9.86
N GLY A 131 10.91 14.82 9.62
CA GLY A 131 12.13 15.40 10.19
C GLY A 131 12.58 14.83 11.53
N ILE A 132 11.76 14.00 12.19
CA ILE A 132 12.11 13.36 13.47
C ILE A 132 12.91 12.08 13.20
N LYS A 133 14.24 12.19 13.30
CA LYS A 133 15.19 11.10 12.99
C LYS A 133 15.47 10.20 14.19
N ASP A 134 15.46 8.91 13.92
CA ASP A 134 16.06 7.88 14.76
C ASP A 134 17.54 7.81 14.36
N LYS A 135 18.43 8.24 15.26
CA LYS A 135 19.88 8.30 14.99
C LYS A 135 20.62 7.08 15.52
N ASP A 136 19.90 6.15 16.13
CA ASP A 136 20.50 5.03 16.81
C ASP A 136 20.77 3.87 15.84
N PHE A 137 21.78 3.09 16.23
CA PHE A 137 22.11 1.81 15.64
C PHE A 137 21.77 0.73 16.65
N TYR A 138 21.00 -0.26 16.20
CA TYR A 138 20.59 -1.38 17.02
C TYR A 138 21.30 -2.63 16.54
N ASP A 139 21.80 -3.42 17.47
CA ASP A 139 22.22 -4.78 17.17
C ASP A 139 21.01 -5.63 16.75
N SER A 140 21.27 -6.80 16.16
CA SER A 140 20.21 -7.63 15.60
C SER A 140 19.22 -8.14 16.66
N GLU A 141 19.64 -8.39 17.89
CA GLU A 141 18.76 -8.94 18.93
C GLU A 141 17.81 -7.87 19.43
N THR A 142 18.34 -6.69 19.77
CA THR A 142 17.56 -5.52 20.18
C THR A 142 16.57 -5.12 19.11
N PHE A 143 17.02 -5.08 17.86
CA PHE A 143 16.16 -4.76 16.73
C PHE A 143 15.01 -5.76 16.60
N LYS A 144 15.30 -7.06 16.58
CA LYS A 144 14.27 -8.11 16.45
C LYS A 144 13.26 -8.09 17.60
N ALA A 145 13.73 -7.89 18.83
CA ALA A 145 12.89 -7.87 20.02
C ALA A 145 11.85 -6.73 19.99
N ASN A 146 12.14 -5.63 19.29
CA ASN A 146 11.35 -4.40 19.28
C ASN A 146 10.60 -4.12 17.97
N LEU A 147 10.71 -4.99 16.97
CA LEU A 147 9.99 -4.86 15.70
C LEU A 147 8.48 -4.78 15.88
N ASP A 148 7.85 -3.85 15.15
CA ASP A 148 6.39 -3.67 15.09
C ASP A 148 5.69 -3.47 16.45
N ARG A 149 6.43 -3.13 17.54
CA ARG A 149 5.86 -2.91 18.89
C ARG A 149 4.93 -1.70 18.98
N ASN A 150 5.15 -0.70 18.12
CA ASN A 150 4.34 0.50 18.06
C ASN A 150 3.83 0.76 16.64
N ASP A 151 2.80 1.60 16.55
CA ASP A 151 2.11 1.94 15.31
C ASP A 151 2.88 2.90 14.39
N VAL A 152 4.03 3.43 14.82
CA VAL A 152 4.94 4.23 13.97
C VAL A 152 6.22 3.46 13.58
N ARG A 153 6.30 2.17 13.97
CA ARG A 153 7.36 1.20 13.65
C ARG A 153 8.78 1.69 13.91
N VAL A 154 8.96 2.30 15.07
CA VAL A 154 10.26 2.70 15.60
C VAL A 154 10.76 1.67 16.61
N ILE A 155 12.08 1.64 16.81
CA ILE A 155 12.69 0.78 17.83
C ILE A 155 12.79 1.53 19.17
N ASP A 156 13.21 2.80 19.16
CA ASP A 156 13.14 3.68 20.33
C ASP A 156 11.71 4.23 20.51
N ASP A 157 11.02 3.78 21.56
CA ASP A 157 9.68 4.29 21.90
C ASP A 157 9.69 5.76 22.35
N GLY A 158 10.85 6.30 22.77
CA GLY A 158 10.99 7.70 23.19
C GLY A 158 10.69 8.70 22.07
N ILE A 159 10.90 8.32 20.81
CA ILE A 159 10.57 9.13 19.63
C ILE A 159 9.19 8.83 19.04
N ALA A 160 8.49 7.80 19.53
CA ALA A 160 7.22 7.38 18.95
C ALA A 160 6.13 8.45 19.09
N GLN A 161 6.05 9.10 20.26
CA GLN A 161 5.04 10.13 20.50
C GLN A 161 5.29 11.38 19.66
N ALA A 162 6.53 11.87 19.61
CA ALA A 162 6.89 13.03 18.79
C ALA A 162 6.55 12.82 17.29
N ARG A 163 6.68 11.57 16.80
CA ARG A 163 6.28 11.23 15.42
C ARG A 163 4.76 11.21 15.25
N ARG A 164 4.00 10.71 16.22
CA ARG A 164 2.52 10.77 16.21
C ARG A 164 2.04 12.22 16.17
N ASP A 165 2.62 13.07 17.02
CA ASP A 165 2.28 14.49 17.09
C ASP A 165 2.56 15.19 15.75
N LYS A 166 3.68 14.87 15.08
CA LYS A 166 4.00 15.41 13.76
C LYS A 166 3.01 14.95 12.67
N ILE A 167 2.55 13.70 12.75
CA ILE A 167 1.51 13.18 11.84
C ILE A 167 0.18 13.91 12.06
N ASP A 168 -0.19 14.17 13.33
CA ASP A 168 -1.43 14.85 13.66
C ASP A 168 -1.39 16.35 13.31
N GLU A 169 -0.25 17.01 13.49
CA GLU A 169 0.00 18.39 13.02
C GLU A 169 -0.26 18.48 11.50
N ALA A 170 0.43 17.66 10.70
CA ALA A 170 0.26 17.65 9.25
C ALA A 170 -1.19 17.36 8.84
N LYS A 171 -1.86 16.44 9.53
CA LYS A 171 -3.26 16.10 9.27
C LYS A 171 -4.21 17.27 9.59
N ASN A 172 -3.98 17.99 10.69
CA ASN A 172 -4.78 19.15 11.09
C ASN A 172 -4.59 20.31 10.10
N ASP A 173 -3.39 20.46 9.56
CA ASP A 173 -3.05 21.47 8.56
C ASP A 173 -3.52 21.10 7.14
N GLY A 174 -4.06 19.89 6.95
CA GLY A 174 -4.46 19.37 5.64
C GLY A 174 -3.27 19.04 4.71
N ASP A 175 -2.09 18.85 5.29
CA ASP A 175 -0.85 18.52 4.60
C ASP A 175 -0.54 17.01 4.70
N SER A 176 0.56 16.59 4.08
CA SER A 176 1.09 15.23 4.13
C SER A 176 2.59 15.24 4.33
N ILE A 177 3.09 14.29 5.12
CA ILE A 177 4.52 14.12 5.38
C ILE A 177 5.00 12.76 4.91
N GLY A 178 6.25 12.73 4.45
CA GLY A 178 6.99 11.52 4.15
C GLY A 178 7.90 11.09 5.30
N GLY A 179 8.89 10.27 4.95
CA GLY A 179 9.86 9.76 5.90
C GLY A 179 10.92 8.91 5.21
N VAL A 180 11.71 8.21 6.02
CA VAL A 180 12.75 7.29 5.58
C VAL A 180 12.55 5.96 6.30
N VAL A 181 12.69 4.85 5.58
CA VAL A 181 12.54 3.47 6.06
C VAL A 181 13.84 2.70 5.92
#